data_AF-A0A8J3WRD8-F1
#
_entry.id   AF-A0A8J3WRD8-F1
#
_cell.length_a   1.000
_cell.length_b   1.000
_cell.length_c   1.000
_cell.angle_alpha   90.00
_cell.angle_beta   90.00
_cell.angle_gamma   90.00
#
_symmetry.space_group_name_H-M   'P 1'
#
loop_
_entity.id
_entity.type
_entity.pdbx_description
1 polymer ?
#
loop_
_entity_poly.entity_id
_entity_poly.type
_entity_poly.pdbx_seq_one_letter_code
_entity_poly.pdbx_strand_id
1 'polypeptide(L)'
;MSRRLILGGAAITASAALMFPFTQASAQAAVPDRAPASTATAAAPATPAKKLFGAWLRGDRAAAARVATPSAVKTVFSYVYRAPDEFAGCTGNVCRFVHTSVNVPGGLDGILMVVSGSKVTKVYQSRHFTTPSSAAKHLFASWKRHDRYSGLEAARTGAVNKLFRVKYDPKGVAHTFQGCSKEPKGYACAYSYEGGAMFMHVRGSKTTGYDVRSISYIAD
;
A
#
# COMPACT_ATOMS: atom_id res chain seq x y z
N MET A 1 -40.15 6.01 -31.51
CA MET A 1 -39.41 5.47 -32.66
C MET A 1 -39.00 4.03 -32.36
N SER A 2 -39.05 3.20 -33.40
CA SER A 2 -39.35 1.77 -33.37
C SER A 2 -38.25 0.84 -32.82
N ARG A 3 -38.74 -0.31 -32.33
CA ARG A 3 -38.06 -1.57 -32.01
C ARG A 3 -37.01 -2.01 -33.04
N ARG A 4 -36.02 -2.82 -32.60
CA ARG A 4 -35.74 -4.16 -33.18
C ARG A 4 -34.80 -5.00 -32.29
N LEU A 5 -35.32 -6.14 -31.85
CA LEU A 5 -34.60 -7.37 -31.50
C LEU A 5 -34.01 -7.99 -32.77
N ILE A 6 -32.83 -8.62 -32.70
CA ILE A 6 -32.45 -9.74 -33.59
C ILE A 6 -31.73 -10.83 -32.77
N LEU A 7 -32.36 -12.01 -32.77
CA LEU A 7 -31.80 -13.34 -32.52
C LEU A 7 -31.00 -13.82 -33.74
N GLY A 8 -30.00 -14.67 -33.54
CA GLY A 8 -29.44 -15.58 -34.55
C GLY A 8 -28.04 -16.01 -34.16
N GLY A 9 -27.62 -17.26 -34.21
CA GLY A 9 -28.23 -18.50 -34.68
C GLY A 9 -27.28 -19.65 -34.31
N ALA A 10 -27.84 -20.85 -34.16
CA ALA A 10 -27.10 -22.07 -33.87
C ALA A 10 -26.38 -22.61 -35.11
N ALA A 11 -25.27 -23.33 -34.91
CA ALA A 11 -24.80 -24.36 -35.84
C ALA A 11 -24.12 -25.49 -35.06
N ILE A 12 -24.74 -26.66 -35.14
CA ILE A 12 -24.26 -27.95 -34.65
C ILE A 12 -23.44 -28.56 -35.79
N THR A 13 -22.26 -29.12 -35.51
CA THR A 13 -21.69 -30.18 -36.36
C THR A 13 -21.15 -31.29 -35.47
N ALA A 14 -21.69 -32.48 -35.73
CA ALA A 14 -21.28 -33.75 -35.15
C ALA A 14 -20.11 -34.32 -35.97
N SER A 15 -19.23 -35.07 -35.31
CA SER A 15 -18.40 -36.09 -35.97
C SER A 15 -18.20 -37.23 -34.98
N ALA A 16 -18.54 -38.42 -35.42
CA ALA A 16 -18.50 -39.67 -34.68
C ALA A 16 -17.50 -40.63 -35.34
N ALA A 17 -17.15 -41.67 -34.56
CA ALA A 17 -16.43 -42.90 -34.92
C ALA A 17 -14.88 -42.78 -34.92
N LEU A 18 -14.06 -43.75 -34.46
CA LEU A 18 -14.21 -45.20 -34.28
C LEU A 18 -13.39 -45.71 -33.08
N MET A 19 -13.83 -46.84 -32.50
CA MET A 19 -13.11 -47.66 -31.53
C MET A 19 -11.98 -48.48 -32.19
N PHE A 20 -10.87 -48.70 -31.48
CA PHE A 20 -10.11 -49.95 -31.51
C PHE A 20 -9.49 -50.24 -30.13
N PRO A 21 -9.49 -51.50 -29.66
CA PRO A 21 -8.91 -51.92 -28.40
C PRO A 21 -7.44 -52.30 -28.57
N PHE A 22 -6.56 -51.81 -27.70
CA PHE A 22 -5.24 -52.38 -27.50
C PHE A 22 -5.07 -52.76 -26.03
N THR A 23 -5.09 -54.06 -25.79
CA THR A 23 -4.56 -54.71 -24.59
C THR A 23 -3.03 -54.69 -24.66
N GLN A 24 -2.37 -54.12 -23.65
CA GLN A 24 -0.95 -54.34 -23.42
C GLN A 24 -0.70 -54.55 -21.93
N ALA A 25 -0.26 -55.76 -21.62
CA ALA A 25 0.19 -56.19 -20.30
C ALA A 25 1.68 -55.90 -20.11
N SER A 26 2.09 -55.89 -18.84
CA SER A 26 3.46 -55.97 -18.28
C SER A 26 4.22 -54.65 -18.09
N ALA A 27 4.37 -54.22 -16.84
CA ALA A 27 5.62 -54.38 -16.08
C ALA A 27 5.60 -53.46 -14.84
N GLN A 28 5.69 -54.08 -13.65
CA GLN A 28 5.97 -53.39 -12.40
C GLN A 28 7.40 -52.83 -12.44
N ALA A 29 7.52 -51.51 -12.34
CA ALA A 29 8.74 -50.86 -11.89
C ALA A 29 8.39 -50.05 -10.65
N ALA A 30 8.84 -50.54 -9.49
CA ALA A 30 8.76 -49.82 -8.22
C ALA A 30 9.58 -48.53 -8.34
N VAL A 31 8.88 -47.40 -8.40
CA VAL A 31 9.49 -46.06 -8.32
C VAL A 31 9.57 -45.70 -6.84
N PRO A 32 10.74 -45.28 -6.31
CA PRO A 32 10.86 -44.94 -4.91
C PRO A 32 9.95 -43.77 -4.57
N ASP A 33 9.31 -43.90 -3.40
CA ASP A 33 8.46 -42.94 -2.72
C ASP A 33 9.14 -41.56 -2.67
N ARG A 34 8.79 -40.70 -3.63
CA ARG A 34 9.22 -39.30 -3.61
C ARG A 34 8.28 -38.60 -2.65
N ALA A 35 8.74 -38.47 -1.40
CA ALA A 35 8.09 -37.68 -0.36
C ALA A 35 7.56 -36.36 -0.97
N PRO A 36 6.30 -35.97 -0.69
CA PRO A 36 5.78 -34.73 -1.22
C PRO A 36 6.68 -33.60 -0.71
N ALA A 37 7.35 -32.93 -1.64
CA ALA A 37 7.93 -31.63 -1.37
C ALA A 37 6.80 -30.78 -0.81
N SER A 38 6.90 -30.42 0.47
CA SER A 38 5.98 -29.47 1.09
C SER A 38 6.11 -28.16 0.32
N THR A 39 5.25 -27.98 -0.68
CA THR A 39 4.87 -26.67 -1.16
C THR A 39 4.29 -25.98 0.05
N ALA A 40 5.11 -25.20 0.76
CA ALA A 40 4.64 -24.34 1.82
C ALA A 40 3.59 -23.43 1.19
N THR A 41 2.31 -23.79 1.36
CA THR A 41 1.18 -22.99 0.90
C THR A 41 1.38 -21.62 1.49
N ALA A 42 1.65 -20.63 0.62
CA ALA A 42 1.89 -19.26 1.05
C ALA A 42 0.73 -18.86 1.97
N ALA A 43 1.06 -18.52 3.22
CA ALA A 43 0.03 -18.14 4.17
C ALA A 43 -0.77 -16.97 3.59
N ALA A 44 -2.10 -17.04 3.67
CA ALA A 44 -2.95 -15.93 3.27
C ALA A 44 -2.44 -14.65 3.96
N PRO A 45 -2.30 -13.51 3.25
CA PRO A 45 -1.56 -12.35 3.74
C PRO A 45 -2.10 -11.79 5.06
N ALA A 46 -3.39 -12.00 5.34
CA ALA A 46 -4.00 -11.65 6.61
C ALA A 46 -3.34 -12.33 7.83
N THR A 47 -2.87 -13.58 7.70
CA THR A 47 -2.33 -14.36 8.83
C THR A 47 -1.05 -13.75 9.41
N PRO A 48 0.04 -13.52 8.65
CA PRO A 48 1.23 -12.87 9.19
C PRO A 48 0.96 -11.43 9.63
N ALA A 49 0.10 -10.69 8.94
CA ALA A 49 -0.27 -9.33 9.33
C ALA A 49 -0.98 -9.28 10.71
N LYS A 50 -2.00 -10.13 10.92
CA LYS A 50 -2.71 -10.23 12.22
C LYS A 50 -1.79 -10.74 13.33
N LYS A 51 -0.90 -11.69 13.03
CA LYS A 51 0.10 -12.16 14.01
C LYS A 51 1.06 -11.05 14.42
N LEU A 52 1.58 -10.25 13.47
CA LEU A 52 2.44 -9.11 13.78
C LEU A 52 1.68 -8.07 14.62
N PHE A 53 0.46 -7.72 14.21
CA PHE A 53 -0.36 -6.76 14.92
C PHE A 53 -0.65 -7.20 16.36
N GLY A 54 -1.06 -8.46 16.56
CA GLY A 54 -1.28 -9.01 17.89
C GLY A 54 -0.02 -9.08 18.75
N ALA A 55 1.15 -9.41 18.16
CA ALA A 55 2.43 -9.38 18.87
C ALA A 55 2.80 -7.97 19.31
N TRP A 56 2.58 -6.97 18.45
CA TRP A 56 2.78 -5.56 18.77
C TRP A 56 1.87 -5.09 19.92
N LEU A 57 0.57 -5.43 19.89
CA LEU A 57 -0.35 -5.11 20.98
C LEU A 57 0.08 -5.66 22.35
N ARG A 58 0.75 -6.83 22.36
CA ARG A 58 1.29 -7.45 23.58
C ARG A 58 2.70 -6.98 23.94
N GLY A 59 3.32 -6.11 23.16
CA GLY A 59 4.71 -5.70 23.36
C GLY A 59 5.75 -6.78 23.03
N ASP A 60 5.35 -7.88 22.38
CA ASP A 60 6.19 -9.06 22.15
C ASP A 60 7.00 -8.94 20.85
N ARG A 61 8.20 -8.38 20.97
CA ARG A 61 9.13 -8.22 19.83
C ARG A 61 9.66 -9.55 19.29
N ALA A 62 9.76 -10.59 20.13
CA ALA A 62 10.27 -11.89 19.71
C ALA A 62 9.24 -12.61 18.82
N ALA A 63 7.96 -12.61 19.20
CA ALA A 63 6.89 -13.11 18.35
C ALA A 63 6.75 -12.28 17.06
N ALA A 64 6.90 -10.96 17.14
CA ALA A 64 6.88 -10.09 15.97
C ALA A 64 7.99 -10.45 14.97
N ALA A 65 9.22 -10.71 15.44
CA ALA A 65 10.36 -11.09 14.60
C ALA A 65 10.17 -12.43 13.86
N ARG A 66 9.35 -13.35 14.39
CA ARG A 66 9.03 -14.62 13.71
C ARG A 66 8.23 -14.38 12.42
N VAL A 67 7.35 -13.38 12.40
CA VAL A 67 6.38 -13.14 11.31
C VAL A 67 6.66 -11.88 10.49
N ALA A 68 7.75 -11.16 10.77
CA ALA A 68 8.09 -9.92 10.07
C ALA A 68 9.60 -9.77 9.87
N THR A 69 9.99 -8.85 8.99
CA THR A 69 11.39 -8.41 8.85
C THR A 69 11.80 -7.49 10.00
N PRO A 70 13.11 -7.37 10.32
CA PRO A 70 13.56 -6.47 11.38
C PRO A 70 13.12 -5.01 11.18
N SER A 71 13.09 -4.53 9.93
CA SER A 71 12.61 -3.19 9.60
C SER A 71 11.11 -3.01 9.86
N ALA A 72 10.29 -4.00 9.50
CA ALA A 72 8.86 -3.99 9.78
C ALA A 72 8.56 -3.98 11.30
N VAL A 73 9.28 -4.81 12.07
CA VAL A 73 9.17 -4.82 13.54
C VAL A 73 9.57 -3.47 14.12
N LYS A 74 10.72 -2.91 13.71
CA LYS A 74 11.15 -1.59 14.18
C LYS A 74 10.11 -0.51 13.89
N THR A 75 9.53 -0.51 12.69
CA THR A 75 8.52 0.48 12.32
C THR A 75 7.27 0.35 13.16
N VAL A 76 6.63 -0.83 13.23
CA VAL A 76 5.36 -0.97 13.96
C VAL A 76 5.50 -0.65 15.46
N PHE A 77 6.63 -1.02 16.08
CA PHE A 77 6.90 -0.70 17.48
C PHE A 77 7.32 0.77 17.73
N SER A 78 7.48 1.57 16.68
CA SER A 78 7.69 3.02 16.77
C SER A 78 6.40 3.82 16.62
N TYR A 79 5.25 3.16 16.44
CA TYR A 79 3.97 3.82 16.29
C TYR A 79 3.57 4.55 17.57
N VAL A 80 3.26 5.84 17.46
CA VAL A 80 3.05 6.73 18.61
C VAL A 80 1.58 7.01 18.92
N TYR A 81 0.68 6.66 18.00
CA TYR A 81 -0.75 6.80 18.22
C TYR A 81 -1.29 5.58 18.97
N ARG A 82 -2.52 5.69 19.46
CA ARG A 82 -3.29 4.54 19.94
C ARG A 82 -3.25 3.42 18.89
N ALA A 83 -3.42 2.17 19.29
CA ALA A 83 -3.57 1.10 18.33
C ALA A 83 -4.82 1.27 17.46
N PRO A 84 -4.75 1.00 16.14
CA PRO A 84 -5.93 0.84 15.30
C PRO A 84 -6.93 -0.14 15.94
N ASP A 85 -8.22 0.11 15.77
CA ASP A 85 -9.31 -0.65 16.40
C ASP A 85 -10.00 -1.61 15.43
N GLU A 86 -9.76 -1.48 14.12
CA GLU A 86 -10.37 -2.35 13.11
C GLU A 86 -9.35 -2.94 12.13
N PHE A 87 -9.54 -4.21 11.75
CA PHE A 87 -8.88 -4.82 10.61
C PHE A 87 -9.73 -4.66 9.34
N ALA A 88 -9.35 -3.71 8.48
CA ALA A 88 -10.08 -3.35 7.26
C ALA A 88 -9.83 -4.32 6.08
N GLY A 89 -9.28 -5.51 6.34
CA GLY A 89 -9.02 -6.52 5.32
C GLY A 89 -7.68 -6.36 4.59
N CYS A 90 -7.51 -7.14 3.52
CA CYS A 90 -6.35 -7.08 2.63
C CYS A 90 -6.78 -6.95 1.17
N THR A 91 -6.03 -6.18 0.39
CA THR A 91 -6.12 -6.11 -1.06
C THR A 91 -4.80 -6.61 -1.65
N GLY A 92 -4.84 -7.74 -2.34
CA GLY A 92 -3.62 -8.46 -2.72
C GLY A 92 -2.79 -8.81 -1.49
N ASN A 93 -1.52 -8.42 -1.47
CA ASN A 93 -0.60 -8.66 -0.35
C ASN A 93 -0.52 -7.50 0.65
N VAL A 94 -1.43 -6.53 0.56
CA VAL A 94 -1.47 -5.33 1.41
C VAL A 94 -2.63 -5.43 2.38
N CYS A 95 -2.35 -5.40 3.68
CA CYS A 95 -3.34 -5.53 4.74
C CYS A 95 -3.41 -4.25 5.57
N ARG A 96 -4.62 -3.85 6.00
CA ARG A 96 -4.85 -2.58 6.70
C ARG A 96 -5.47 -2.78 8.08
N PHE A 97 -4.97 -2.00 9.02
CA PHE A 97 -5.53 -1.81 10.35
C PHE A 97 -5.83 -0.32 10.50
N VAL A 98 -7.09 0.05 10.73
CA VAL A 98 -7.54 1.45 10.68
C VAL A 98 -8.08 1.92 12.03
N HIS A 99 -8.05 3.24 12.20
CA HIS A 99 -8.72 3.95 13.28
C HIS A 99 -10.13 4.32 12.87
N THR A 100 -11.11 3.83 13.61
CA THR A 100 -12.52 4.24 13.51
C THR A 100 -12.91 5.21 14.62
N SER A 101 -12.24 5.12 15.78
CA SER A 101 -12.54 5.94 16.95
C SER A 101 -11.76 7.27 17.02
N VAL A 102 -10.67 7.43 16.26
CA VAL A 102 -9.82 8.63 16.34
C VAL A 102 -9.34 9.10 14.97
N ASN A 103 -9.12 10.41 14.84
CA ASN A 103 -8.52 11.00 13.66
C ASN A 103 -7.01 11.12 13.83
N VAL A 104 -6.25 10.47 12.95
CA VAL A 104 -4.78 10.60 12.85
C VAL A 104 -4.38 11.41 11.61
N PRO A 105 -3.20 12.05 11.59
CA PRO A 105 -2.69 12.71 10.38
C PRO A 105 -2.34 11.70 9.27
N GLY A 106 -2.32 12.21 8.04
CA GLY A 106 -2.08 11.40 6.84
C GLY A 106 -3.36 10.75 6.29
N GLY A 107 -3.21 9.94 5.24
CA GLY A 107 -4.30 9.25 4.56
C GLY A 107 -4.28 7.72 4.74
N LEU A 108 -3.41 7.20 5.61
CA LEU A 108 -3.43 5.80 6.00
C LEU A 108 -4.55 5.48 6.99
N ASP A 109 -4.89 6.46 7.83
CA ASP A 109 -5.83 6.35 8.94
C ASP A 109 -5.50 5.16 9.87
N GLY A 110 -4.21 4.84 10.04
CA GLY A 110 -3.78 3.67 10.81
C GLY A 110 -2.44 3.09 10.37
N ILE A 111 -2.40 1.76 10.27
CA ILE A 111 -1.22 0.96 9.90
C ILE A 111 -1.54 0.12 8.66
N LEU A 112 -0.63 0.11 7.70
CA LEU A 112 -0.69 -0.70 6.50
C LEU A 112 0.53 -1.61 6.43
N MET A 113 0.30 -2.89 6.22
CA MET A 113 1.33 -3.91 6.19
C MET A 113 1.41 -4.54 4.80
N VAL A 114 2.61 -4.70 4.27
CA VAL A 114 2.87 -5.42 3.03
C VAL A 114 3.45 -6.78 3.38
N VAL A 115 2.85 -7.84 2.85
CA VAL A 115 3.23 -9.22 3.09
C VAL A 115 3.93 -9.79 1.86
N SER A 116 4.97 -10.58 2.08
CA SER A 116 5.60 -11.38 1.04
C SER A 116 5.87 -12.78 1.60
N GLY A 117 5.31 -13.80 0.95
CA GLY A 117 5.29 -15.16 1.47
C GLY A 117 4.67 -15.21 2.87
N SER A 118 5.43 -15.70 3.85
CA SER A 118 4.98 -15.86 5.24
C SER A 118 5.35 -14.69 6.17
N LYS A 119 5.91 -13.59 5.66
CA LYS A 119 6.38 -12.46 6.48
C LYS A 119 5.80 -11.11 6.06
N VAL A 120 5.57 -10.25 7.04
CA VAL A 120 5.40 -8.81 6.82
C VAL A 120 6.76 -8.19 6.49
N THR A 121 6.91 -7.64 5.29
CA THR A 121 8.17 -7.08 4.80
C THR A 121 8.25 -5.56 4.91
N LYS A 122 7.11 -4.88 4.89
CA LYS A 122 7.01 -3.43 5.08
C LYS A 122 5.82 -3.09 5.96
N VAL A 123 5.99 -2.04 6.75
CA VAL A 123 4.92 -1.42 7.54
C VAL A 123 4.96 0.07 7.21
N TYR A 124 3.80 0.61 6.88
CA TYR A 124 3.53 2.03 6.72
C TYR A 124 2.58 2.45 7.84
N GLN A 125 2.77 3.64 8.39
CA GLN A 125 1.99 4.07 9.54
C GLN A 125 1.69 5.55 9.48
N SER A 126 0.54 5.99 10.00
CA SER A 126 0.34 7.42 10.28
C SER A 126 1.49 7.96 11.14
N ARG A 127 2.09 9.08 10.73
CA ARG A 127 3.27 9.63 11.42
C ARG A 127 2.98 10.96 12.09
N HIS A 128 3.56 11.15 13.26
CA HIS A 128 3.51 12.41 13.99
C HIS A 128 4.63 13.35 13.51
N PHE A 129 4.38 14.08 12.43
CA PHE A 129 5.28 15.14 11.97
C PHE A 129 5.12 16.37 12.86
N THR A 130 6.19 16.81 13.51
CA THR A 130 6.17 17.95 14.45
C THR A 130 6.40 19.30 13.78
N THR A 131 6.71 19.32 12.47
CA THR A 131 6.84 20.55 11.68
C THR A 131 6.16 20.41 10.32
N PRO A 132 5.60 21.49 9.75
CA PRO A 132 4.97 21.44 8.44
C PRO A 132 5.95 21.04 7.33
N SER A 133 7.19 21.53 7.42
CA SER A 133 8.25 21.18 6.46
C SER A 133 8.57 19.69 6.44
N SER A 134 8.54 19.01 7.60
CA SER A 134 8.81 17.57 7.66
C SER A 134 7.75 16.74 6.95
N ALA A 135 6.46 17.09 7.10
CA ALA A 135 5.37 16.44 6.37
C ALA A 135 5.50 16.66 4.85
N ALA A 136 5.72 17.91 4.42
CA ALA A 136 5.87 18.26 3.00
C ALA A 136 7.09 17.57 2.35
N LYS A 137 8.25 17.56 3.02
CA LYS A 137 9.45 16.86 2.55
C LYS A 137 9.25 15.35 2.49
N HIS A 138 8.54 14.76 3.45
CA HIS A 138 8.24 13.33 3.43
C HIS A 138 7.34 12.95 2.25
N LEU A 139 6.29 13.73 1.98
CA LEU A 139 5.43 13.51 0.82
C LEU A 139 6.23 13.62 -0.49
N PHE A 140 7.03 14.68 -0.64
CA PHE A 140 7.84 14.89 -1.83
C PHE A 140 8.86 13.75 -2.06
N ALA A 141 9.57 13.34 -1.00
CA ALA A 141 10.50 12.22 -1.08
C ALA A 141 9.80 10.91 -1.46
N SER A 142 8.57 10.70 -0.99
CA SER A 142 7.76 9.54 -1.34
C SER A 142 7.34 9.56 -2.82
N TRP A 143 7.00 10.74 -3.35
CA TRP A 143 6.72 10.92 -4.78
C TRP A 143 7.93 10.59 -5.66
N LYS A 144 9.13 11.06 -5.29
CA LYS A 144 10.37 10.73 -5.99
C LYS A 144 10.65 9.22 -6.08
N ARG A 145 10.28 8.48 -5.02
CA ARG A 145 10.45 7.02 -4.95
C ARG A 145 9.28 6.26 -5.56
N HIS A 146 8.25 6.95 -6.06
CA HIS A 146 6.99 6.36 -6.47
C HIS A 146 6.34 5.48 -5.38
N ASP A 147 6.55 5.82 -4.10
CA ASP A 147 5.99 5.08 -2.97
C ASP A 147 4.73 5.80 -2.46
N ARG A 148 3.58 5.38 -3.01
CA ARG A 148 2.27 5.97 -2.66
C ARG A 148 1.89 5.75 -1.21
N TYR A 149 2.22 4.59 -0.62
CA TYR A 149 1.88 4.29 0.76
C TYR A 149 2.71 5.13 1.73
N SER A 150 4.00 5.35 1.43
CA SER A 150 4.82 6.31 2.19
C SER A 150 4.29 7.75 2.05
N GLY A 151 3.74 8.10 0.88
CA GLY A 151 3.06 9.39 0.69
C GLY A 151 1.85 9.57 1.62
N LEU A 152 1.05 8.51 1.82
CA LEU A 152 -0.11 8.53 2.71
C LEU A 152 0.26 8.65 4.19
N GLU A 153 1.51 8.39 4.58
CA GLU A 153 1.98 8.63 5.95
C GLU A 153 1.98 10.13 6.31
N ALA A 154 2.16 11.01 5.32
CA ALA A 154 2.32 12.45 5.49
C ALA A 154 1.21 13.30 4.85
N ALA A 155 0.31 12.68 4.09
CA ALA A 155 -0.65 13.41 3.27
C ALA A 155 -1.98 12.69 3.13
N ARG A 156 -3.06 13.46 2.96
CA ARG A 156 -4.39 12.92 2.66
C ARG A 156 -4.44 12.30 1.27
N THR A 157 -5.34 11.35 1.10
CA THR A 157 -5.55 10.62 -0.17
C THR A 157 -5.72 11.56 -1.36
N GLY A 158 -6.46 12.67 -1.22
CA GLY A 158 -6.62 13.67 -2.28
C GLY A 158 -5.30 14.31 -2.73
N ALA A 159 -4.43 14.68 -1.78
CA ALA A 159 -3.12 15.26 -2.08
C ALA A 159 -2.18 14.23 -2.72
N VAL A 160 -2.13 13.00 -2.19
CA VAL A 160 -1.34 11.90 -2.78
C VAL A 160 -1.83 11.61 -4.20
N ASN A 161 -3.14 11.51 -4.41
CA ASN A 161 -3.71 11.30 -5.74
C ASN A 161 -3.33 12.41 -6.70
N LYS A 162 -3.38 13.68 -6.28
CA LYS A 162 -3.00 14.81 -7.13
C LYS A 162 -1.52 14.76 -7.51
N LEU A 163 -0.61 14.59 -6.55
CA LEU A 163 0.83 14.60 -6.81
C LEU A 163 1.29 13.42 -7.67
N PHE A 164 0.78 12.22 -7.36
CA PHE A 164 1.19 10.99 -8.04
C PHE A 164 0.45 10.74 -9.36
N ARG A 165 -0.36 11.69 -9.86
CA ARG A 165 -0.89 11.65 -11.24
C ARG A 165 0.25 11.69 -12.26
N VAL A 166 1.30 12.43 -11.95
CA VAL A 166 2.51 12.50 -12.76
C VAL A 166 3.60 11.72 -12.04
N LYS A 167 4.33 10.87 -12.77
CA LYS A 167 5.50 10.18 -12.22
C LYS A 167 6.64 11.19 -12.11
N TYR A 168 7.36 11.15 -10.99
CA TYR A 168 8.58 11.95 -10.85
C TYR A 168 9.60 11.53 -11.92
N ASP A 169 10.12 12.51 -12.67
CA ASP A 169 11.22 12.32 -13.60
C ASP A 169 12.51 12.86 -12.98
N PRO A 170 13.51 12.01 -12.66
CA PRO A 170 14.80 12.46 -12.14
C PRO A 170 15.62 13.28 -13.16
N LYS A 171 15.27 13.22 -14.45
CA LYS A 171 15.89 14.01 -15.52
C LYS A 171 15.05 15.22 -15.93
N GLY A 172 13.87 15.39 -15.32
CA GLY A 172 12.97 16.52 -15.58
C GLY A 172 13.34 17.77 -14.79
N VAL A 173 12.40 18.71 -14.68
CA VAL A 173 12.61 19.99 -13.98
C VAL A 173 12.97 19.78 -12.51
N ALA A 174 14.04 20.44 -12.08
CA ALA A 174 14.50 20.38 -10.70
C ALA A 174 13.53 21.12 -9.79
N HIS A 175 13.04 20.43 -8.76
CA HIS A 175 12.19 21.02 -7.74
C HIS A 175 13.04 21.40 -6.51
N THR A 176 13.02 22.68 -6.14
CA THR A 176 13.78 23.20 -4.99
C THR A 176 12.83 23.60 -3.88
N PHE A 177 13.04 23.07 -2.67
CA PHE A 177 12.21 23.40 -1.52
C PHE A 177 12.50 24.83 -1.03
N GLN A 178 11.48 25.69 -1.02
CA GLN A 178 11.59 27.11 -0.67
C GLN A 178 11.21 27.40 0.79
N GLY A 179 10.85 26.38 1.57
CA GLY A 179 10.36 26.57 2.94
C GLY A 179 8.84 26.52 3.04
N CYS A 180 8.34 26.90 4.22
CA CYS A 180 6.90 26.98 4.48
C CYS A 180 6.55 28.35 5.06
N SER A 181 5.53 28.98 4.51
CA SER A 181 4.95 30.22 5.03
C SER A 181 3.62 29.92 5.74
N LYS A 182 3.24 30.77 6.70
CA LYS A 182 1.96 30.66 7.39
C LYS A 182 0.84 31.11 6.44
N GLU A 183 -0.28 30.39 6.45
CA GLU A 183 -1.50 30.75 5.73
C GLU A 183 -2.71 30.63 6.70
N PRO A 184 -3.90 31.20 6.39
CA PRO A 184 -5.00 31.32 7.35
C PRO A 184 -5.40 30.02 8.06
N LYS A 185 -5.31 28.89 7.37
CA LYS A 185 -5.69 27.58 7.92
C LYS A 185 -4.50 26.69 8.26
N GLY A 186 -3.25 27.13 8.09
CA GLY A 186 -2.07 26.31 8.37
C GLY A 186 -0.80 26.86 7.73
N TYR A 187 -0.14 26.06 6.89
CA TYR A 187 1.10 26.45 6.21
C TYR A 187 1.05 26.11 4.72
N ALA A 188 1.63 26.95 3.88
CA ALA A 188 1.94 26.66 2.49
C ALA A 188 3.42 26.33 2.38
N CYS A 189 3.76 25.08 2.04
CA CYS A 189 5.14 24.65 1.81
C CYS A 189 5.43 24.61 0.32
N ALA A 190 6.38 25.42 -0.14
CA ALA A 190 6.61 25.65 -1.57
C ALA A 190 7.79 24.84 -2.11
N TYR A 191 7.63 24.33 -3.33
CA TYR A 191 8.71 23.86 -4.19
C TYR A 191 8.68 24.70 -5.47
N SER A 192 9.76 25.42 -5.76
CA SER A 192 9.92 26.09 -7.05
C SER A 192 10.50 25.11 -8.08
N TYR A 193 10.16 25.31 -9.34
CA TYR A 193 10.76 24.62 -10.49
C TYR A 193 10.72 25.55 -11.70
N GLU A 194 11.43 25.21 -12.77
CA GLU A 194 11.37 25.96 -14.02
C GLU A 194 9.94 25.92 -14.58
N GLY A 195 9.32 27.08 -14.78
CA GLY A 195 7.93 27.16 -15.22
C GLY A 195 6.90 27.28 -14.09
N GLY A 196 7.33 27.55 -12.84
CA GLY A 196 6.42 27.90 -11.74
C GLY A 196 6.72 27.28 -10.37
N ALA A 197 5.67 26.97 -9.62
CA ALA A 197 5.80 26.45 -8.25
C ALA A 197 4.65 25.51 -7.85
N MET A 198 4.99 24.54 -7.01
CA MET A 198 4.05 23.66 -6.32
C MET A 198 3.94 24.07 -4.86
N PHE A 199 2.71 24.21 -4.36
CA PHE A 199 2.42 24.48 -2.96
C PHE A 199 1.74 23.27 -2.33
N MET A 200 2.34 22.75 -1.26
CA MET A 200 1.73 21.75 -0.39
C MET A 200 1.08 22.46 0.79
N HIS A 201 -0.25 22.44 0.87
CA HIS A 201 -0.99 23.04 1.97
C HIS A 201 -1.05 22.07 3.15
N VAL A 202 -0.38 22.44 4.23
CA VAL A 202 -0.20 21.62 5.44
C VAL A 202 -1.13 22.11 6.54
N ARG A 203 -1.78 21.17 7.23
CA ARG A 203 -2.63 21.42 8.41
C ARG A 203 -2.12 20.62 9.60
N GLY A 204 -2.69 20.91 10.77
CA GLY A 204 -2.35 20.27 12.03
C GLY A 204 -1.55 21.18 12.95
N SER A 205 -0.99 20.58 14.00
CA SER A 205 -0.18 21.27 15.00
C SER A 205 0.99 20.39 15.42
N LYS A 206 1.90 20.95 16.22
CA LYS A 206 2.99 20.18 16.86
C LYS A 206 2.47 19.06 17.78
N THR A 207 1.24 19.17 18.29
CA THR A 207 0.65 18.22 19.24
C THR A 207 -0.13 17.10 18.57
N THR A 208 -0.85 17.39 17.47
CA THR A 208 -1.64 16.39 16.75
C THR A 208 -0.89 15.79 15.56
N GLY A 209 0.15 16.48 15.09
CA GLY A 209 0.94 16.15 13.92
C GLY A 209 0.47 16.93 12.70
N TYR A 210 1.42 17.22 11.82
CA TYR A 210 1.18 17.90 10.55
C TYR A 210 0.93 16.91 9.40
N ASP A 211 0.01 17.26 8.51
CA ASP A 211 -0.22 16.53 7.26
C ASP A 211 -0.56 17.44 6.07
N VAL A 212 -0.15 17.02 4.87
CA VAL A 212 -0.49 17.72 3.62
C VAL A 212 -1.95 17.40 3.26
N ARG A 213 -2.79 18.43 3.21
CA ARG A 213 -4.24 18.29 2.88
C ARG A 213 -4.54 18.45 1.41
N SER A 214 -3.85 19.38 0.76
CA SER A 214 -4.04 19.66 -0.66
C SER A 214 -2.74 20.15 -1.28
N ILE A 215 -2.72 20.13 -2.60
CA ILE A 215 -1.61 20.61 -3.41
C ILE A 215 -2.18 21.57 -4.44
N SER A 216 -1.52 22.69 -4.67
CA SER A 216 -1.81 23.62 -5.76
C SER A 216 -0.53 23.86 -6.58
N TYR A 217 -0.71 24.33 -7.80
CA TYR A 217 0.37 24.66 -8.71
C TYR A 217 0.11 26.08 -9.22
N ILE A 218 1.17 26.85 -9.39
CA ILE A 218 1.18 28.13 -10.09
C ILE A 218 2.15 27.96 -11.26
N ALA A 219 1.73 28.38 -12.45
CA ALA A 219 2.61 28.57 -13.59
C ALA A 219 2.95 30.06 -13.70
N ASP A 220 4.17 30.35 -14.15
CA ASP A 220 4.62 31.69 -14.51
C ASP A 220 4.12 32.11 -15.92
#